data_AF-A0A926TCK7-F1
#
_entry.id   AF-A0A926TCK7-F1
#
_cell.length_a   1.000
_cell.length_b   1.000
_cell.length_c   1.000
_cell.angle_alpha   90.00
_cell.angle_beta   90.00
_cell.angle_gamma   90.00
#
_symmetry.space_group_name_H-M   'P 1'
#
loop_
_entity.id
_entity.type
_entity.pdbx_description
1 polymer ?
#
loop_
_entity_poly.entity_id
_entity_poly.type
_entity_poly.pdbx_seq_one_letter_code
_entity_poly.pdbx_strand_id
1 'polypeptide(L)'
;MRLTSIQRNALFINEAERAGIHKPILAALYQVQQQPKLPDGETGLGISPANRVALEQTNRFTAQVQLAANTIRSLTNTLTIEGWKGEAIWDPSAGRYSDRFLQTVASGFVAPSSDSTAAQLERSSATDLAQAYLADHSADLQTAGLANQSLSFLDPALLTFVEQIAHVYVGLPSQRSALLEGVRVWRKLDSHDAVSDALGATATSIETALQQSVQRFSSNYAGYPHQREALLQLVQRWRQLDSRSVTIASLKHSTSAEFNLNSLDPALIALMQRILQSYEGSGDQRNALVEGFRLWNQIDDRSDTLVALGIDPAVFAAPNPSQADYANAAAQADYALLDFLRRVPLDYTGSDRQRNALLHLTQLWQNLTTSEQTLESLIEDLRRMEHARRDGPDAPPLPTPAPPPRRPERWTSENLNLFTPIVPNGSFTWADATQGG
;
A
#
# COMPACT_ATOMS: atom_id res chain seq x y z
N MET A 1 20.25 20.70 14.00
CA MET A 1 19.71 19.72 14.97
C MET A 1 20.19 18.37 14.50
N ARG A 2 20.97 17.67 15.33
CA ARG A 2 21.54 16.34 15.02
C ARG A 2 20.41 15.35 14.72
N LEU A 3 20.49 14.62 13.61
CA LEU A 3 19.48 13.62 13.26
C LEU A 3 19.77 12.30 13.96
N THR A 4 18.74 11.66 14.51
CA THR A 4 18.83 10.29 15.03
C THR A 4 19.19 9.30 13.90
N SER A 5 19.67 8.10 14.26
CA SER A 5 19.96 7.05 13.27
C SER A 5 18.73 6.69 12.43
N ILE A 6 17.55 6.62 13.06
CA ILE A 6 16.27 6.32 12.40
C ILE A 6 15.92 7.42 11.39
N GLN A 7 16.02 8.70 11.78
CA GLN A 7 15.74 9.83 10.90
C GLN A 7 16.71 9.89 9.71
N ARG A 8 18.00 9.56 9.93
CA ARG A 8 18.99 9.48 8.85
C ARG A 8 18.68 8.35 7.89
N ASN A 9 18.32 7.18 8.40
CA ASN A 9 17.95 6.04 7.57
C ASN A 9 16.70 6.33 6.73
N ALA A 10 15.67 6.96 7.32
CA ALA A 10 14.47 7.38 6.59
C ALA A 10 14.82 8.38 5.47
N LEU A 11 15.73 9.31 5.73
CA LEU A 11 16.21 10.24 4.71
C LEU A 11 16.98 9.53 3.58
N PHE A 12 17.82 8.54 3.90
CA PHE A 12 18.50 7.73 2.88
C PHE A 12 17.51 6.96 2.00
N ILE A 13 16.46 6.40 2.59
CA ILE A 13 15.39 5.71 1.85
C ILE A 13 14.71 6.70 0.89
N ASN A 14 14.21 7.82 1.41
CA ASN A 14 13.48 8.81 0.61
C ASN A 14 14.31 9.34 -0.56
N GLU A 15 15.57 9.69 -0.32
CA GLU A 15 16.45 10.24 -1.37
C GLU A 15 16.91 9.17 -2.37
N ALA A 16 17.08 7.92 -1.94
CA ALA A 16 17.38 6.81 -2.83
C ALA A 16 16.19 6.48 -3.74
N GLU A 17 14.97 6.45 -3.20
CA GLU A 17 13.73 6.26 -3.95
C GLU A 17 13.52 7.40 -4.97
N ARG A 18 13.72 8.65 -4.53
CA ARG A 18 13.66 9.82 -5.41
C ARG A 18 14.67 9.72 -6.55
N ALA A 19 15.93 9.38 -6.28
CA ALA A 19 16.96 9.34 -7.31
C ALA A 19 16.96 8.05 -8.15
N GLY A 20 16.22 7.01 -7.76
CA GLY A 20 16.25 5.71 -8.44
C GLY A 20 17.58 4.98 -8.26
N ILE A 21 18.14 5.04 -7.06
CA ILE A 21 19.40 4.39 -6.69
C ILE A 21 19.17 3.42 -5.51
N HIS A 22 20.12 2.52 -5.27
CA HIS A 22 19.99 1.57 -4.17
C HIS A 22 20.47 2.20 -2.84
N LYS A 23 19.53 2.39 -1.90
CA LYS A 23 19.72 3.05 -0.59
C LYS A 23 21.04 2.72 0.14
N PRO A 24 21.52 1.47 0.20
CA PRO A 24 22.75 1.15 0.94
C PRO A 24 23.98 1.94 0.52
N ILE A 25 24.02 2.50 -0.70
CA ILE A 25 25.14 3.36 -1.12
C ILE A 25 25.22 4.67 -0.34
N LEU A 26 24.08 5.26 0.04
CA LEU A 26 24.05 6.51 0.80
C LEU A 26 24.49 6.27 2.26
N ALA A 27 24.04 5.16 2.85
CA ALA A 27 24.48 4.73 4.17
C ALA A 27 26.00 4.46 4.20
N ALA A 28 26.51 3.77 3.18
CA ALA A 28 27.94 3.47 3.04
C ALA A 28 28.79 4.74 2.87
N LEU A 29 28.37 5.66 2.00
CA LEU A 29 29.04 6.93 1.80
C LEU A 29 29.10 7.74 3.10
N TYR A 30 27.99 7.82 3.83
CA TYR A 30 27.98 8.48 5.13
C TYR A 30 28.98 7.84 6.10
N GLN A 31 28.97 6.50 6.21
CA GLN A 31 29.83 5.78 7.15
C GLN A 31 31.32 5.97 6.86
N VAL A 32 31.72 6.00 5.59
CA VAL A 32 33.14 6.03 5.20
C VAL A 32 33.68 7.43 5.04
N GLN A 33 32.87 8.37 4.52
CA GLN A 33 33.37 9.72 4.23
C GLN A 33 33.52 10.55 5.49
N GLN A 34 32.46 10.61 6.31
CA GLN A 34 32.42 11.43 7.55
C GLN A 34 32.91 12.88 7.34
N GLN A 35 32.71 13.43 6.15
CA GLN A 35 33.16 14.76 5.72
C GLN A 35 32.22 15.32 4.64
N PRO A 36 32.11 16.65 4.45
CA PRO A 36 32.73 17.69 5.27
C PRO A 36 32.12 17.75 6.69
N LYS A 37 32.79 18.44 7.62
CA LYS A 37 32.17 18.81 8.90
C LYS A 37 31.13 19.89 8.64
N LEU A 38 29.90 19.65 9.09
CA LEU A 38 28.75 20.53 8.86
C LEU A 38 28.60 21.53 10.02
N PRO A 39 27.93 22.69 9.80
CA PRO A 39 27.79 23.73 10.81
C PRO A 39 27.07 23.30 12.09
N ASP A 40 26.23 22.26 12.03
CA ASP A 40 25.51 21.70 13.16
C ASP A 40 26.28 20.59 13.90
N GLY A 41 27.54 20.36 13.54
CA GLY A 41 28.42 19.35 14.14
C GLY A 41 28.26 17.94 13.57
N GLU A 42 27.37 17.75 12.60
CA GLU A 42 27.29 16.52 11.82
C GLU A 42 28.42 16.42 10.79
N THR A 43 28.52 15.27 10.17
CA THR A 43 29.44 14.96 9.08
C THR A 43 28.65 14.63 7.80
N GLY A 44 29.20 15.04 6.65
CA GLY A 44 28.60 14.82 5.33
C GLY A 44 28.88 13.46 4.71
N LEU A 45 28.47 13.32 3.45
CA LEU A 45 28.58 12.10 2.62
C LEU A 45 29.71 12.20 1.59
N GLY A 46 30.69 13.06 1.82
CA GLY A 46 31.80 13.32 0.91
C GLY A 46 31.40 14.14 -0.30
N ILE A 47 30.38 15.00 -0.18
CA ILE A 47 29.94 15.87 -1.27
C ILE A 47 30.56 17.25 -1.13
N SER A 48 31.29 17.66 -2.18
CA SER A 48 31.91 18.97 -2.32
C SER A 48 31.22 19.78 -3.42
N PRO A 49 31.23 21.12 -3.32
CA PRO A 49 30.69 21.99 -4.37
C PRO A 49 31.36 21.73 -5.71
N ALA A 50 30.55 21.56 -6.75
CA ALA A 50 30.98 21.51 -8.13
C ALA A 50 29.84 22.02 -9.02
N ASN A 51 30.19 22.40 -10.25
CA ASN A 51 29.23 22.97 -11.21
C ASN A 51 28.53 24.22 -10.63
N ARG A 52 27.19 24.26 -10.69
CA ARG A 52 26.34 25.34 -10.16
C ARG A 52 25.89 25.11 -8.72
N VAL A 53 26.41 24.07 -8.05
CA VAL A 53 26.10 23.78 -6.64
C VAL A 53 27.01 24.63 -5.77
N ALA A 54 26.42 25.56 -5.02
CA ALA A 54 27.15 26.47 -4.15
C ALA A 54 27.56 25.80 -2.83
N LEU A 55 28.58 26.33 -2.16
CA LEU A 55 29.06 25.80 -0.87
C LEU A 55 27.94 25.76 0.18
N GLU A 56 27.11 26.80 0.23
CA GLU A 56 25.98 26.91 1.13
C GLU A 56 24.94 25.80 0.92
N GLN A 57 24.84 25.26 -0.29
CA GLN A 57 23.96 24.15 -0.62
C GLN A 57 24.51 22.81 -0.13
N THR A 58 25.82 22.70 0.11
CA THR A 58 26.45 21.49 0.64
C THR A 58 26.56 21.47 2.18
N ASN A 59 26.19 22.56 2.85
CA ASN A 59 26.42 22.77 4.29
C ASN A 59 25.32 22.22 5.20
N ARG A 60 24.42 21.38 4.70
CA ARG A 60 23.38 20.71 5.52
C ARG A 60 23.38 19.23 5.25
N PHE A 61 23.12 18.43 6.28
CA PHE A 61 23.10 16.97 6.15
C PHE A 61 22.05 16.50 5.13
N THR A 62 20.85 17.08 5.16
CA THR A 62 19.80 16.78 4.17
C THR A 62 20.24 17.04 2.74
N ALA A 63 20.93 18.15 2.52
CA ALA A 63 21.44 18.50 1.21
C ALA A 63 22.63 17.63 0.78
N GLN A 64 23.50 17.22 1.70
CA GLN A 64 24.54 16.21 1.44
C GLN A 64 23.94 14.90 0.95
N VAL A 65 22.86 14.42 1.57
CA VAL A 65 22.19 13.18 1.13
C VAL A 65 21.53 13.35 -0.25
N GLN A 66 20.78 14.43 -0.46
CA GLN A 66 20.11 14.70 -1.73
C GLN A 66 21.12 14.82 -2.89
N LEU A 67 22.20 15.58 -2.69
CA LEU A 67 23.26 15.76 -3.68
C LEU A 67 24.04 14.46 -3.91
N ALA A 68 24.33 13.68 -2.86
CA ALA A 68 24.95 12.36 -3.04
C ALA A 68 24.08 11.44 -3.90
N ALA A 69 22.76 11.43 -3.66
CA ALA A 69 21.84 10.64 -4.47
C ALA A 69 21.83 11.08 -5.94
N ASN A 70 21.80 12.39 -6.20
CA ASN A 70 21.91 12.94 -7.55
C ASN A 70 23.26 12.63 -8.21
N THR A 71 24.37 12.73 -7.46
CA THR A 71 25.71 12.45 -7.95
C THR A 71 25.90 10.97 -8.31
N ILE A 72 25.35 10.03 -7.52
CA ILE A 72 25.37 8.60 -7.87
C ILE A 72 24.51 8.31 -9.12
N ARG A 73 23.34 8.96 -9.24
CA ARG A 73 22.52 8.89 -10.46
C ARG A 73 23.28 9.43 -11.68
N SER A 74 23.94 10.57 -11.53
CA SER A 74 24.75 11.21 -12.58
C SER A 74 25.93 10.33 -13.00
N LEU A 75 26.65 9.75 -12.04
CA LEU A 75 27.72 8.77 -12.30
C LEU A 75 27.19 7.58 -13.10
N THR A 76 26.06 6.99 -12.67
CA THR A 76 25.44 5.86 -13.37
C THR A 76 25.11 6.23 -14.82
N ASN A 77 24.58 7.44 -15.05
CA ASN A 77 24.28 7.94 -16.39
C ASN A 77 25.53 8.07 -17.26
N THR A 78 26.59 8.66 -16.72
CA THR A 78 27.87 8.81 -17.43
C THR A 78 28.43 7.43 -17.81
N LEU A 79 28.47 6.47 -16.88
CA LEU A 79 28.96 5.13 -17.18
C LEU A 79 28.12 4.42 -18.26
N THR A 80 26.79 4.59 -18.24
CA THR A 80 25.93 4.05 -19.31
C THR A 80 26.23 4.69 -20.67
N ILE A 81 26.46 6.01 -20.72
CA ILE A 81 26.84 6.72 -21.95
C ILE A 81 28.22 6.24 -22.45
N GLU A 82 29.15 5.94 -21.54
CA GLU A 82 30.45 5.33 -21.82
C GLU A 82 30.36 3.84 -22.21
N GLY A 83 29.15 3.28 -22.29
CA GLY A 83 28.91 1.93 -22.80
C GLY A 83 28.90 0.83 -21.74
N TRP A 84 28.92 1.16 -20.44
CA TRP A 84 28.75 0.17 -19.39
C TRP A 84 27.38 -0.49 -19.48
N LYS A 85 27.39 -1.82 -19.48
CA LYS A 85 26.17 -2.64 -19.44
C LYS A 85 25.63 -2.73 -18.03
N GLY A 86 24.35 -3.09 -17.90
CA GLY A 86 23.66 -3.22 -16.62
C GLY A 86 24.41 -4.10 -15.61
N GLU A 87 24.91 -5.25 -16.05
CA GLU A 87 25.69 -6.21 -15.24
C GLU A 87 27.04 -5.68 -14.74
N ALA A 88 27.65 -4.72 -15.46
CA ALA A 88 28.88 -4.08 -15.01
C ALA A 88 28.62 -3.12 -13.84
N ILE A 89 27.38 -2.64 -13.71
CA ILE A 89 26.94 -1.72 -12.65
C ILE A 89 26.27 -2.48 -11.49
N TRP A 90 25.52 -3.54 -11.80
CA TRP A 90 24.65 -4.25 -10.88
C TRP A 90 24.86 -5.77 -10.98
N ASP A 91 25.00 -6.44 -9.84
CA ASP A 91 24.98 -7.90 -9.75
C ASP A 91 23.52 -8.37 -9.56
N PRO A 92 22.89 -8.99 -10.58
CA PRO A 92 21.51 -9.45 -10.49
C PRO A 92 21.33 -10.63 -9.52
N SER A 93 22.36 -11.46 -9.33
CA SER A 93 22.27 -12.62 -8.44
C SER A 93 22.32 -12.20 -6.98
N ALA A 94 23.16 -11.22 -6.66
CA ALA A 94 23.24 -10.65 -5.31
C ALA A 94 22.24 -9.51 -5.04
N GLY A 95 21.57 -9.01 -6.10
CA GLY A 95 20.61 -7.90 -6.03
C GLY A 95 21.21 -6.64 -5.42
N ARG A 96 22.42 -6.28 -5.85
CA ARG A 96 23.19 -5.15 -5.34
C ARG A 96 24.10 -4.55 -6.42
N TYR A 97 24.71 -3.40 -6.15
CA TYR A 97 25.77 -2.84 -6.99
C TYR A 97 26.96 -3.81 -7.09
N SER A 98 27.54 -3.88 -8.28
CA SER A 98 28.73 -4.70 -8.54
C SER A 98 29.95 -4.15 -7.80
N ASP A 99 30.92 -5.01 -7.49
CA ASP A 99 32.15 -4.58 -6.82
C ASP A 99 32.93 -3.57 -7.68
N ARG A 100 32.88 -3.73 -9.01
CA ARG A 100 33.46 -2.79 -9.97
C ARG A 100 32.82 -1.40 -9.86
N PHE A 101 31.50 -1.33 -9.75
CA PHE A 101 30.82 -0.05 -9.58
C PHE A 101 31.15 0.60 -8.23
N LEU A 102 31.19 -0.18 -7.14
CA LEU A 102 31.58 0.33 -5.82
C LEU A 102 33.01 0.88 -5.82
N GLN A 103 33.95 0.24 -6.52
CA GLN A 103 35.30 0.77 -6.73
C GLN A 103 35.31 2.09 -7.52
N THR A 104 34.46 2.21 -8.54
CA THR A 104 34.29 3.46 -9.29
C THR A 104 33.72 4.58 -8.41
N VAL A 105 32.72 4.30 -7.58
CA VAL A 105 32.19 5.27 -6.60
C VAL A 105 33.28 5.73 -5.63
N ALA A 106 34.07 4.80 -5.09
CA ALA A 106 35.14 5.11 -4.16
C ALA A 106 36.28 5.94 -4.78
N SER A 107 36.47 5.85 -6.10
CA SER A 107 37.45 6.64 -6.86
C SER A 107 37.09 8.13 -6.99
N GLY A 108 35.93 8.52 -6.45
CA GLY A 108 35.37 9.87 -6.57
C GLY A 108 34.77 10.12 -7.95
N PHE A 109 33.98 11.19 -8.06
CA PHE A 109 33.32 11.54 -9.31
C PHE A 109 33.06 13.04 -9.38
N VAL A 110 33.33 13.64 -10.54
CA VAL A 110 32.97 15.02 -10.84
C VAL A 110 31.88 14.98 -11.89
N ALA A 111 30.67 15.40 -11.53
CA ALA A 111 29.54 15.40 -12.43
C ALA A 111 29.76 16.33 -13.64
N PRO A 112 29.27 15.97 -14.84
CA PRO A 112 29.35 16.83 -16.02
C PRO A 112 28.74 18.21 -15.74
N SER A 113 29.29 19.25 -16.35
CA SER A 113 28.83 20.65 -16.14
C SER A 113 27.38 20.90 -16.60
N SER A 114 26.83 20.01 -17.42
CA SER A 114 25.42 20.02 -17.84
C SER A 114 24.46 19.54 -16.73
N ASP A 115 24.93 18.82 -15.72
CA ASP A 115 24.11 18.37 -14.60
C ASP A 115 24.24 19.36 -13.43
N SER A 116 23.28 20.29 -13.35
CA SER A 116 23.26 21.29 -12.28
C SER A 116 22.74 20.76 -10.93
N THR A 117 22.33 19.50 -10.87
CA THR A 117 21.74 18.89 -9.66
C THR A 117 22.71 17.94 -8.96
N ALA A 118 23.81 17.58 -9.62
CA ALA A 118 24.87 16.74 -9.09
C ALA A 118 26.11 17.58 -8.75
N ALA A 119 26.77 17.19 -7.66
CA ALA A 119 27.98 17.82 -7.15
C ALA A 119 29.18 16.86 -7.25
N GLN A 120 30.34 17.25 -6.71
CA GLN A 120 31.53 16.39 -6.69
C GLN A 120 31.44 15.41 -5.52
N LEU A 121 31.72 14.14 -5.82
CA LEU A 121 31.95 13.10 -4.83
C LEU A 121 33.45 12.94 -4.58
N GLU A 122 33.84 13.10 -3.34
CA GLU A 122 35.23 12.91 -2.89
C GLU A 122 35.65 11.45 -2.90
N ARG A 123 36.96 11.23 -3.02
CA ARG A 123 37.56 9.88 -2.95
C ARG A 123 37.41 9.28 -1.57
N SER A 124 37.20 7.96 -1.51
CA SER A 124 37.13 7.18 -0.27
C SER A 124 37.84 5.84 -0.41
N SER A 125 37.95 5.10 0.70
CA SER A 125 38.48 3.75 0.71
C SER A 125 37.48 2.79 0.03
N ALA A 126 37.89 2.17 -1.08
CA ALA A 126 37.04 1.22 -1.81
C ALA A 126 36.66 0.01 -0.96
N THR A 127 37.60 -0.48 -0.14
CA THR A 127 37.37 -1.61 0.77
C THR A 127 36.35 -1.25 1.86
N ASP A 128 36.51 -0.09 2.50
CA ASP A 128 35.60 0.33 3.58
C ASP A 128 34.21 0.65 3.02
N LEU A 129 34.14 1.26 1.83
CA LEU A 129 32.87 1.55 1.15
C LEU A 129 32.13 0.26 0.82
N ALA A 130 32.82 -0.73 0.25
CA ALA A 130 32.22 -2.02 -0.06
C ALA A 130 31.74 -2.73 1.20
N GLN A 131 32.54 -2.73 2.28
CA GLN A 131 32.15 -3.34 3.54
C GLN A 131 30.93 -2.67 4.17
N ALA A 132 30.90 -1.33 4.24
CA ALA A 132 29.76 -0.57 4.77
C ALA A 132 28.49 -0.81 3.94
N TYR A 133 28.62 -0.83 2.62
CA TYR A 133 27.53 -1.11 1.69
C TYR A 133 26.94 -2.51 1.89
N LEU A 134 27.80 -3.53 1.99
CA LEU A 134 27.36 -4.92 2.19
C LEU A 134 26.73 -5.13 3.57
N ALA A 135 27.20 -4.43 4.60
CA ALA A 135 26.61 -4.50 5.93
C ALA A 135 25.17 -3.97 5.94
N ASP A 136 24.92 -2.80 5.34
CA ASP A 136 23.59 -2.20 5.26
C ASP A 136 22.64 -3.03 4.35
N HIS A 137 23.12 -3.49 3.19
CA HIS A 137 22.37 -4.40 2.31
C HIS A 137 21.96 -5.70 3.02
N SER A 138 22.89 -6.30 3.78
CA SER A 138 22.62 -7.55 4.51
C SER A 138 21.58 -7.36 5.61
N ALA A 139 21.60 -6.22 6.31
CA ALA A 139 20.60 -5.89 7.32
C ALA A 139 19.19 -5.73 6.71
N ASP A 140 19.10 -5.07 5.55
CA ASP A 140 17.84 -4.89 4.82
C ASP A 140 17.27 -6.26 4.36
N LEU A 141 18.11 -7.17 3.87
CA LEU A 141 17.70 -8.53 3.48
C LEU A 141 17.30 -9.41 4.67
N GLN A 142 18.02 -9.30 5.80
CA GLN A 142 17.69 -10.05 7.03
C GLN A 142 16.30 -9.68 7.55
N THR A 143 16.00 -8.37 7.58
CA THR A 143 14.68 -7.86 8.03
C THR A 143 13.54 -8.40 7.17
N ALA A 144 13.80 -8.69 5.90
CA ALA A 144 12.82 -9.24 4.97
C ALA A 144 12.74 -10.77 4.93
N GLY A 145 13.53 -11.49 5.75
CA GLY A 145 13.61 -12.96 5.69
C GLY A 145 14.25 -13.48 4.39
N LEU A 146 15.05 -12.64 3.71
CA LEU A 146 15.72 -12.95 2.44
C LEU A 146 17.24 -13.18 2.61
N ALA A 147 17.71 -13.30 3.84
CA ALA A 147 19.12 -13.51 4.15
C ALA A 147 19.69 -14.73 3.40
N ASN A 148 20.86 -14.56 2.78
CA ASN A 148 21.61 -15.59 2.05
C ASN A 148 20.89 -16.22 0.84
N GLN A 149 19.85 -15.56 0.31
CA GLN A 149 19.14 -16.04 -0.87
C GLN A 149 19.63 -15.33 -2.13
N SER A 150 19.68 -16.06 -3.25
CA SER A 150 19.88 -15.45 -4.57
C SER A 150 18.68 -14.60 -4.94
N LEU A 151 18.93 -13.41 -5.48
CA LEU A 151 17.93 -12.49 -6.03
C LEU A 151 17.84 -12.58 -7.56
N SER A 152 18.44 -13.61 -8.17
CA SER A 152 18.38 -13.84 -9.63
C SER A 152 16.96 -13.99 -10.19
N PHE A 153 15.97 -14.29 -9.35
CA PHE A 153 14.56 -14.36 -9.75
C PHE A 153 13.92 -12.98 -9.96
N LEU A 154 14.50 -11.92 -9.40
CA LEU A 154 13.84 -10.63 -9.24
C LEU A 154 13.56 -9.96 -10.59
N ASP A 155 14.56 -9.91 -11.48
CA ASP A 155 14.41 -9.29 -12.80
C ASP A 155 13.31 -9.96 -13.63
N PRO A 156 13.30 -11.30 -13.82
CA PRO A 156 12.18 -11.99 -14.47
C PRO A 156 10.83 -11.70 -13.80
N ALA A 157 10.77 -11.71 -12.47
CA ALA A 157 9.53 -11.46 -11.73
C ALA A 157 8.97 -10.04 -11.97
N LEU A 158 9.85 -9.03 -11.98
CA LEU A 158 9.48 -7.64 -12.26
C LEU A 158 8.97 -7.47 -13.70
N LEU A 159 9.61 -8.12 -14.67
CA LEU A 159 9.21 -8.06 -16.08
C LEU A 159 7.86 -8.74 -16.30
N THR A 160 7.67 -9.95 -15.76
CA THR A 160 6.37 -10.65 -15.81
C THR A 160 5.26 -9.84 -15.17
N PHE A 161 5.53 -9.15 -14.06
CA PHE A 161 4.55 -8.27 -13.43
C PHE A 161 4.16 -7.11 -14.35
N VAL A 162 5.13 -6.41 -14.93
CA VAL A 162 4.86 -5.22 -15.74
C VAL A 162 4.16 -5.53 -17.06
N GLU A 163 4.42 -6.70 -17.66
CA GLU A 163 3.74 -7.13 -18.87
C GLU A 163 2.22 -7.30 -18.69
N GLN A 164 1.77 -7.56 -17.46
CA GLN A 164 0.34 -7.74 -17.16
C GLN A 164 -0.39 -6.42 -16.91
N ILE A 165 0.31 -5.36 -16.48
CA ILE A 165 -0.28 -4.09 -16.02
C ILE A 165 -1.31 -3.52 -16.98
N ALA A 166 -0.98 -3.50 -18.28
CA ALA A 166 -1.86 -2.90 -19.28
C ALA A 166 -3.22 -3.59 -19.37
N HIS A 167 -3.30 -4.87 -19.01
CA HIS A 167 -4.52 -5.66 -19.06
C HIS A 167 -5.35 -5.57 -17.78
N VAL A 168 -4.70 -5.27 -16.64
CA VAL A 168 -5.33 -5.30 -15.31
C VAL A 168 -5.46 -3.91 -14.67
N TYR A 169 -5.07 -2.86 -15.38
CA TYR A 169 -5.25 -1.49 -14.92
C TYR A 169 -6.73 -1.12 -14.96
N VAL A 170 -7.25 -0.70 -13.81
CA VAL A 170 -8.65 -0.30 -13.62
C VAL A 170 -8.77 1.12 -13.06
N GLY A 171 -7.73 1.93 -13.12
CA GLY A 171 -7.82 3.36 -12.80
C GLY A 171 -7.84 3.71 -11.31
N LEU A 172 -7.37 2.83 -10.43
CA LEU A 172 -7.27 3.17 -8.99
C LEU A 172 -6.17 4.21 -8.75
N PRO A 173 -6.36 5.16 -7.82
CA PRO A 173 -5.32 6.09 -7.37
C PRO A 173 -3.98 5.44 -7.03
N SER A 174 -3.97 4.30 -6.34
CA SER A 174 -2.75 3.53 -6.06
C SER A 174 -2.05 3.04 -7.34
N GLN A 175 -2.81 2.52 -8.31
CA GLN A 175 -2.31 2.12 -9.62
C GLN A 175 -1.77 3.32 -10.40
N ARG A 176 -2.51 4.44 -10.43
CA ARG A 176 -2.07 5.68 -11.08
C ARG A 176 -0.78 6.21 -10.47
N SER A 177 -0.69 6.23 -9.14
CA SER A 177 0.52 6.62 -8.40
C SER A 177 1.70 5.69 -8.72
N ALA A 178 1.46 4.37 -8.80
CA ALA A 178 2.45 3.39 -9.18
C ALA A 178 3.00 3.62 -10.60
N LEU A 179 2.11 3.87 -11.58
CA LEU A 179 2.54 4.17 -12.95
C LEU A 179 3.31 5.49 -13.03
N LEU A 180 2.85 6.55 -12.36
CA LEU A 180 3.54 7.83 -12.29
C LEU A 180 4.95 7.68 -11.72
N GLU A 181 5.09 6.97 -10.60
CA GLU A 181 6.39 6.75 -9.97
C GLU A 181 7.30 5.87 -10.82
N GLY A 182 6.77 4.78 -11.37
CA GLY A 182 7.51 3.91 -12.27
C GLY A 182 8.07 4.69 -13.46
N VAL A 183 7.25 5.51 -14.13
CA VAL A 183 7.70 6.36 -15.24
C VAL A 183 8.69 7.43 -14.79
N ARG A 184 8.46 8.06 -13.63
CA ARG A 184 9.36 9.08 -13.06
C ARG A 184 10.76 8.53 -12.90
N VAL A 185 10.90 7.41 -12.17
CA VAL A 185 12.20 6.79 -11.89
C VAL A 185 12.82 6.22 -13.17
N TRP A 186 12.02 5.57 -14.02
CA TRP A 186 12.49 5.00 -15.29
C TRP A 186 13.10 6.06 -16.21
N ARG A 187 12.47 7.24 -16.29
CA ARG A 187 12.94 8.38 -17.07
C ARG A 187 13.90 9.30 -16.31
N LYS A 188 14.24 8.96 -15.06
CA LYS A 188 15.19 9.70 -14.19
C LYS A 188 14.73 11.14 -13.93
N LEU A 189 13.42 11.35 -13.79
CA LEU A 189 12.80 12.64 -13.54
C LEU A 189 12.72 12.94 -12.04
N ASP A 190 12.73 14.22 -11.67
CA ASP A 190 12.77 14.63 -10.26
C ASP A 190 11.38 14.77 -9.62
N SER A 191 10.29 14.84 -10.41
CA SER A 191 8.92 15.00 -9.91
C SER A 191 7.87 14.31 -10.80
N HIS A 192 6.65 14.13 -10.26
CA HIS A 192 5.49 13.67 -11.06
C HIS A 192 5.02 14.72 -12.07
N ASP A 193 5.18 16.02 -11.77
CA ASP A 193 4.86 17.08 -12.73
C ASP A 193 5.74 16.96 -13.99
N ALA A 194 7.03 16.67 -13.80
CA ALA A 194 7.96 16.42 -14.89
C ALA A 194 7.59 15.18 -15.73
N VAL A 195 6.85 14.22 -15.16
CA VAL A 195 6.32 13.07 -15.93
C VAL A 195 5.26 13.55 -16.92
N SER A 196 4.32 14.40 -16.49
CA SER A 196 3.28 14.95 -17.36
C SER A 196 3.89 15.73 -18.52
N ASP A 197 4.86 16.60 -18.22
CA ASP A 197 5.60 17.37 -19.22
C ASP A 197 6.36 16.47 -20.21
N ALA A 198 7.08 15.47 -19.70
CA ALA A 198 7.87 14.54 -20.52
C ALA A 198 7.01 13.60 -21.39
N LEU A 199 5.75 13.39 -21.02
CA LEU A 199 4.78 12.63 -21.81
C LEU A 199 3.99 13.51 -22.79
N GLY A 200 4.07 14.85 -22.67
CA GLY A 200 3.23 15.76 -23.44
C GLY A 200 1.74 15.53 -23.19
N ALA A 201 1.40 15.00 -22.01
CA ALA A 201 0.04 14.58 -21.68
C ALA A 201 -0.71 15.69 -20.94
N THR A 202 -1.99 15.85 -21.26
CA THR A 202 -2.90 16.69 -20.48
C THR A 202 -3.41 15.89 -19.28
N ALA A 203 -4.03 16.56 -18.30
CA ALA A 203 -4.67 15.89 -17.17
C ALA A 203 -5.68 14.81 -17.59
N THR A 204 -6.30 14.96 -18.77
CA THR A 204 -7.29 14.03 -19.35
C THR A 204 -6.68 12.89 -20.16
N SER A 205 -5.41 12.97 -20.58
CA SER A 205 -4.76 11.92 -21.40
C SER A 205 -3.60 11.21 -20.70
N ILE A 206 -3.26 11.64 -19.47
CA ILE A 206 -2.12 11.12 -18.71
C ILE A 206 -2.20 9.60 -18.49
N GLU A 207 -3.39 9.05 -18.28
CA GLU A 207 -3.56 7.61 -18.00
C GLU A 207 -3.16 6.75 -19.21
N THR A 208 -3.66 7.11 -20.40
CA THR A 208 -3.28 6.45 -21.65
C THR A 208 -1.77 6.57 -21.91
N ALA A 209 -1.19 7.76 -21.66
CA ALA A 209 0.24 8.00 -21.87
C ALA A 209 1.12 7.19 -20.89
N LEU A 210 0.66 7.01 -19.65
CA LEU A 210 1.31 6.18 -18.64
C LEU A 210 1.28 4.70 -19.03
N GLN A 211 0.11 4.17 -19.41
CA GLN A 211 -0.02 2.78 -19.86
C GLN A 211 0.88 2.49 -21.07
N GLN A 212 0.87 3.36 -22.08
CA GLN A 212 1.73 3.22 -23.27
C GLN A 212 3.22 3.27 -22.92
N SER A 213 3.60 4.06 -21.91
CA SER A 213 4.99 4.14 -21.46
C SER A 213 5.42 2.84 -20.76
N VAL A 214 4.58 2.31 -19.86
CA VAL A 214 4.86 1.11 -19.09
C VAL A 214 4.87 -0.15 -19.96
N GLN A 215 4.04 -0.23 -21.00
CA GLN A 215 4.09 -1.31 -22.00
C GLN A 215 5.47 -1.45 -22.67
N ARG A 216 6.24 -0.36 -22.75
CA ARG A 216 7.57 -0.36 -23.36
C ARG A 216 8.70 -0.64 -22.36
N PHE A 217 8.41 -0.86 -21.08
CA PHE A 217 9.44 -1.12 -20.08
C PHE A 217 10.14 -2.45 -20.36
N SER A 218 9.39 -3.53 -20.57
CA SER A 218 9.98 -4.87 -20.80
C SER A 218 10.92 -4.87 -22.01
N SER A 219 10.49 -4.33 -23.15
CA SER A 219 11.30 -4.28 -24.38
C SER A 219 12.55 -3.39 -24.27
N ASN A 220 12.55 -2.40 -23.37
CA ASN A 220 13.67 -1.46 -23.19
C ASN A 220 14.46 -1.73 -21.89
N TYR A 221 14.16 -2.84 -21.22
CA TYR A 221 14.85 -3.21 -20.00
C TYR A 221 16.26 -3.70 -20.33
N ALA A 222 17.25 -3.05 -19.74
CA ALA A 222 18.67 -3.35 -19.92
C ALA A 222 19.36 -3.69 -18.58
N GLY A 223 18.57 -3.86 -17.52
CA GLY A 223 19.10 -4.15 -16.19
C GLY A 223 19.94 -3.03 -15.63
N TYR A 224 19.54 -1.77 -15.81
CA TYR A 224 20.17 -0.65 -15.10
C TYR A 224 19.53 -0.42 -13.72
N PRO A 225 20.27 0.11 -12.73
CA PRO A 225 19.76 0.32 -11.37
C PRO A 225 18.44 1.11 -11.32
N HIS A 226 18.36 2.25 -12.01
CA HIS A 226 17.14 3.06 -12.07
C HIS A 226 15.95 2.32 -12.70
N GLN A 227 16.19 1.40 -13.64
CA GLN A 227 15.11 0.57 -14.20
C GLN A 227 14.60 -0.41 -13.15
N ARG A 228 15.49 -1.08 -12.41
CA ARG A 228 15.10 -1.98 -11.31
C ARG A 228 14.33 -1.25 -10.22
N GLU A 229 14.84 -0.11 -9.76
CA GLU A 229 14.18 0.68 -8.73
C GLU A 229 12.83 1.24 -9.22
N ALA A 230 12.72 1.61 -10.50
CA ALA A 230 11.44 2.00 -11.10
C ALA A 230 10.40 0.87 -11.05
N LEU A 231 10.80 -0.34 -11.45
CA LEU A 231 9.92 -1.51 -11.43
C LEU A 231 9.57 -1.91 -9.99
N LEU A 232 10.53 -1.89 -9.07
CA LEU A 232 10.29 -2.18 -7.65
C LEU A 232 9.32 -1.19 -7.03
N GLN A 233 9.52 0.11 -7.23
CA GLN A 233 8.61 1.13 -6.69
C GLN A 233 7.23 1.07 -7.32
N LEU A 234 7.15 0.72 -8.61
CA LEU A 234 5.87 0.44 -9.26
C LEU A 234 5.17 -0.71 -8.54
N VAL A 235 5.81 -1.87 -8.37
CA VAL A 235 5.16 -3.03 -7.71
C VAL A 235 4.79 -2.69 -6.26
N GLN A 236 5.68 -2.02 -5.53
CA GLN A 236 5.46 -1.61 -4.15
C GLN A 236 4.17 -0.77 -4.03
N ARG A 237 4.02 0.26 -4.87
CA ARG A 237 2.85 1.14 -4.84
C ARG A 237 1.60 0.47 -5.38
N TRP A 238 1.74 -0.34 -6.44
CA TRP A 238 0.63 -1.09 -7.04
C TRP A 238 0.00 -2.05 -6.05
N ARG A 239 0.83 -2.77 -5.28
CA ARG A 239 0.40 -3.71 -4.24
C ARG A 239 0.24 -3.07 -2.85
N GLN A 240 0.49 -1.76 -2.74
CA GLN A 240 0.43 -1.00 -1.48
C GLN A 240 1.27 -1.62 -0.35
N LEU A 241 2.51 -2.00 -0.67
CA LEU A 241 3.44 -2.63 0.26
C LEU A 241 4.28 -1.59 1.00
N ASP A 242 4.59 -1.87 2.25
CA ASP A 242 5.26 -0.92 3.16
C ASP A 242 6.71 -0.61 2.80
N SER A 243 7.40 -1.51 2.09
CA SER A 243 8.83 -1.34 1.79
C SER A 243 9.29 -2.09 0.54
N ARG A 244 10.46 -1.68 0.04
CA ARG A 244 11.21 -2.35 -1.02
C ARG A 244 11.46 -3.83 -0.70
N SER A 245 11.84 -4.14 0.53
CA SER A 245 12.20 -5.50 0.97
C SER A 245 10.97 -6.41 1.01
N VAL A 246 9.84 -5.91 1.51
CA VAL A 246 8.53 -6.61 1.44
C VAL A 246 8.11 -6.80 -0.01
N THR A 247 8.40 -5.86 -0.90
CA THR A 247 8.12 -5.97 -2.33
C THR A 247 8.90 -7.11 -3.00
N ILE A 248 10.21 -7.23 -2.72
CA ILE A 248 11.03 -8.33 -3.23
C ILE A 248 10.51 -9.68 -2.72
N ALA A 249 10.19 -9.78 -1.42
CA ALA A 249 9.62 -10.99 -0.84
C ALA A 249 8.27 -11.35 -1.49
N SER A 250 7.39 -10.36 -1.70
CA SER A 250 6.09 -10.53 -2.37
C SER A 250 6.25 -11.07 -3.80
N LEU A 251 7.22 -10.55 -4.56
CA LEU A 251 7.50 -11.00 -5.93
C LEU A 251 8.01 -12.44 -6.02
N LYS A 252 8.64 -12.95 -4.96
CA LYS A 252 9.05 -14.34 -4.87
C LYS A 252 7.85 -15.29 -4.79
N HIS A 253 6.75 -14.84 -4.19
CA HIS A 253 5.54 -15.64 -4.01
C HIS A 253 4.54 -15.48 -5.17
N SER A 254 4.42 -14.27 -5.72
CA SER A 254 3.51 -13.98 -6.82
C SER A 254 4.07 -12.88 -7.72
N THR A 255 4.02 -13.09 -9.02
CA THR A 255 4.34 -12.11 -10.06
C THR A 255 3.09 -11.48 -10.67
N SER A 256 1.89 -11.79 -10.15
CA SER A 256 0.62 -11.29 -10.71
C SER A 256 0.44 -9.80 -10.45
N ALA A 257 0.08 -9.04 -11.49
CA ALA A 257 -0.38 -7.66 -11.36
C ALA A 257 -1.89 -7.56 -11.10
N GLU A 258 -2.58 -8.72 -11.12
CA GLU A 258 -4.02 -8.77 -10.94
C GLU A 258 -4.45 -8.13 -9.63
N PHE A 259 -5.65 -7.58 -9.73
CA PHE A 259 -6.31 -6.91 -8.64
C PHE A 259 -6.62 -7.92 -7.52
N ASN A 260 -6.07 -7.67 -6.33
CA ASN A 260 -6.33 -8.50 -5.16
C ASN A 260 -7.70 -8.11 -4.56
N LEU A 261 -8.61 -9.07 -4.42
CA LEU A 261 -9.94 -8.85 -3.83
C LEU A 261 -9.87 -8.20 -2.43
N ASN A 262 -8.80 -8.41 -1.67
CA ASN A 262 -8.60 -7.78 -0.36
C ASN A 262 -8.58 -6.25 -0.44
N SER A 263 -8.23 -5.68 -1.59
CA SER A 263 -8.25 -4.22 -1.78
C SER A 263 -9.66 -3.65 -1.94
N LEU A 264 -10.69 -4.48 -2.10
CA LEU A 264 -12.11 -4.07 -2.04
C LEU A 264 -12.65 -4.01 -0.61
N ASP A 265 -11.91 -4.51 0.38
CA ASP A 265 -12.36 -4.55 1.78
C ASP A 265 -12.87 -3.18 2.26
N PRO A 266 -12.20 -2.04 1.98
CA PRO A 266 -12.72 -0.72 2.35
C PRO A 266 -14.07 -0.40 1.71
N ALA A 267 -14.26 -0.72 0.42
CA ALA A 267 -15.51 -0.48 -0.29
C ALA A 267 -16.64 -1.39 0.23
N LEU A 268 -16.33 -2.66 0.52
CA LEU A 268 -17.27 -3.61 1.12
C LEU A 268 -17.76 -3.12 2.48
N ILE A 269 -16.86 -2.70 3.37
CA ILE A 269 -17.23 -2.18 4.70
C ILE A 269 -18.01 -0.88 4.59
N ALA A 270 -17.59 0.03 3.70
CA ALA A 270 -18.29 1.28 3.47
C ALA A 270 -19.72 1.03 2.98
N LEU A 271 -19.91 0.06 2.09
CA LEU A 271 -21.24 -0.34 1.63
C LEU A 271 -22.10 -0.85 2.80
N MET A 272 -21.58 -1.69 3.69
CA MET A 272 -22.36 -2.19 4.85
C MET A 272 -22.87 -1.04 5.72
N GLN A 273 -22.04 -0.02 5.94
CA GLN A 273 -22.43 1.15 6.69
C GLN A 273 -23.44 2.04 5.95
N ARG A 274 -23.40 2.08 4.61
CA ARG A 274 -24.40 2.78 3.77
C ARG A 274 -25.74 2.04 3.72
N ILE A 275 -25.72 0.71 3.68
CA ILE A 275 -26.94 -0.13 3.73
C ILE A 275 -27.78 0.19 4.96
N LEU A 276 -27.14 0.37 6.12
CA LEU A 276 -27.83 0.75 7.36
C LEU A 276 -28.61 2.07 7.24
N GLN A 277 -28.20 2.98 6.34
CA GLN A 277 -28.83 4.28 6.15
C GLN A 277 -29.94 4.26 5.10
N SER A 278 -29.89 3.31 4.16
CA SER A 278 -30.82 3.20 3.03
C SER A 278 -31.78 2.00 3.11
N TYR A 279 -31.78 1.28 4.24
CA TYR A 279 -32.68 0.15 4.48
C TYR A 279 -34.13 0.62 4.61
N GLU A 280 -35.01 0.09 3.76
CA GLU A 280 -36.44 0.40 3.74
C GLU A 280 -37.30 -0.82 4.12
N GLY A 281 -36.68 -1.99 4.30
CA GLY A 281 -37.40 -3.23 4.57
C GLY A 281 -38.19 -3.73 3.37
N SER A 282 -37.62 -3.65 2.16
CA SER A 282 -38.20 -4.33 0.99
C SER A 282 -37.91 -5.84 1.01
N GLY A 283 -38.66 -6.62 0.23
CA GLY A 283 -38.44 -8.07 0.13
C GLY A 283 -37.05 -8.42 -0.40
N ASP A 284 -36.59 -7.69 -1.41
CA ASP A 284 -35.26 -7.89 -2.02
C ASP A 284 -34.14 -7.51 -1.05
N GLN A 285 -34.30 -6.41 -0.31
CA GLN A 285 -33.35 -6.00 0.73
C GLN A 285 -33.25 -7.06 1.84
N ARG A 286 -34.38 -7.57 2.33
CA ARG A 286 -34.38 -8.67 3.31
C ARG A 286 -33.69 -9.91 2.75
N ASN A 287 -33.98 -10.28 1.50
CA ASN A 287 -33.37 -11.43 0.87
C ASN A 287 -31.84 -11.30 0.78
N ALA A 288 -31.33 -10.15 0.35
CA ALA A 288 -29.90 -9.88 0.28
C ALA A 288 -29.22 -10.00 1.65
N LEU A 289 -29.84 -9.44 2.71
CA LEU A 289 -29.29 -9.49 4.06
C LEU A 289 -29.36 -10.89 4.68
N VAL A 290 -30.43 -11.64 4.43
CA VAL A 290 -30.57 -13.03 4.88
C VAL A 290 -29.48 -13.91 4.24
N GLU A 291 -29.25 -13.80 2.93
CA GLU A 291 -28.19 -14.55 2.26
C GLU A 291 -26.80 -14.12 2.72
N GLY A 292 -26.58 -12.82 2.94
CA GLY A 292 -25.35 -12.31 3.51
C GLY A 292 -25.07 -12.87 4.92
N PHE A 293 -26.08 -12.86 5.80
CA PHE A 293 -26.00 -13.43 7.14
C PHE A 293 -25.75 -14.94 7.08
N ARG A 294 -26.44 -15.64 6.19
CA ARG A 294 -26.31 -17.09 5.98
C ARG A 294 -24.88 -17.47 5.62
N LEU A 295 -24.31 -16.84 4.59
CA LEU A 295 -22.94 -17.12 4.13
C LEU A 295 -21.90 -16.70 5.18
N TRP A 296 -22.10 -15.59 5.86
CA TRP A 296 -21.21 -15.14 6.93
C TRP A 296 -21.12 -16.17 8.06
N ASN A 297 -22.25 -16.73 8.46
CA ASN A 297 -22.35 -17.72 9.54
C ASN A 297 -22.17 -19.18 9.09
N GLN A 298 -21.97 -19.44 7.78
CA GLN A 298 -21.86 -20.78 7.20
C GLN A 298 -23.09 -21.66 7.46
N ILE A 299 -24.28 -21.07 7.31
CA ILE A 299 -25.53 -21.81 7.43
C ILE A 299 -25.90 -22.31 6.04
N ASP A 300 -26.16 -23.61 5.89
CA ASP A 300 -26.41 -24.20 4.57
C ASP A 300 -27.84 -23.92 4.08
N ASP A 301 -28.84 -24.00 4.98
CA ASP A 301 -30.25 -23.86 4.63
C ASP A 301 -30.86 -22.50 4.99
N ARG A 302 -31.80 -22.05 4.17
CA ARG A 302 -32.51 -20.79 4.39
C ARG A 302 -33.44 -20.84 5.60
N SER A 303 -34.06 -21.99 5.88
CA SER A 303 -34.92 -22.18 7.05
C SER A 303 -34.09 -22.11 8.33
N ASP A 304 -32.93 -22.77 8.36
CA ASP A 304 -31.99 -22.70 9.48
C ASP A 304 -31.47 -21.27 9.70
N THR A 305 -31.31 -20.50 8.61
CA THR A 305 -30.95 -19.09 8.69
C THR A 305 -32.03 -18.26 9.39
N LEU A 306 -33.30 -18.49 9.04
CA LEU A 306 -34.43 -17.81 9.70
C LEU A 306 -34.48 -18.19 11.19
N VAL A 307 -34.29 -19.47 11.53
CA VAL A 307 -34.20 -19.92 12.93
C VAL A 307 -33.05 -19.23 13.67
N ALA A 308 -31.87 -19.11 13.05
CA ALA A 308 -30.72 -18.42 13.64
C ALA A 308 -30.95 -16.91 13.86
N LEU A 309 -31.82 -16.30 13.05
CA LEU A 309 -32.30 -14.92 13.23
C LEU A 309 -33.45 -14.83 14.27
N GLY A 310 -33.87 -15.96 14.84
CA GLY A 310 -34.94 -16.05 15.84
C GLY A 310 -36.35 -16.08 15.23
N ILE A 311 -36.48 -16.30 13.92
CA ILE A 311 -37.74 -16.27 13.19
C ILE A 311 -38.24 -17.70 12.99
N ASP A 312 -39.52 -17.95 13.24
CA ASP A 312 -40.14 -19.25 12.94
C ASP A 312 -40.43 -19.36 11.42
N PRO A 313 -39.76 -20.28 10.70
CA PRO A 313 -39.97 -20.46 9.26
C PRO A 313 -41.41 -20.89 8.91
N ALA A 314 -42.13 -21.52 9.85
CA ALA A 314 -43.49 -21.99 9.63
C ALA A 314 -44.47 -20.85 9.33
N VAL A 315 -44.17 -19.62 9.79
CA VAL A 315 -44.97 -18.42 9.51
C VAL A 315 -45.00 -18.10 8.01
N PHE A 316 -43.91 -18.40 7.28
CA PHE A 316 -43.84 -18.18 5.83
C PHE A 316 -44.32 -19.37 5.00
N ALA A 317 -44.36 -20.57 5.59
CA ALA A 317 -44.82 -21.80 4.94
C ALA A 317 -46.33 -22.04 5.09
N ALA A 318 -47.02 -21.27 5.94
CA ALA A 318 -48.46 -21.40 6.15
C ALA A 318 -49.25 -21.08 4.87
N PRO A 319 -50.30 -21.84 4.52
CA PRO A 319 -51.10 -21.59 3.30
C PRO A 319 -51.87 -20.25 3.33
N ASN A 320 -52.15 -19.70 4.52
CA ASN A 320 -52.82 -18.42 4.75
C ASN A 320 -52.27 -17.80 6.05
N PRO A 321 -51.07 -17.21 6.05
CA PRO A 321 -50.53 -16.59 7.25
C PRO A 321 -51.38 -15.38 7.65
N SER A 322 -51.60 -15.20 8.95
CA SER A 322 -52.17 -13.95 9.45
C SER A 322 -51.27 -12.79 9.04
N GLN A 323 -51.87 -11.71 8.54
CA GLN A 323 -51.12 -10.50 8.19
C GLN A 323 -50.33 -9.95 9.39
N ALA A 324 -50.85 -10.13 10.61
CA ALA A 324 -50.18 -9.74 11.84
C ALA A 324 -48.95 -10.63 12.14
N ASP A 325 -49.06 -11.94 11.93
CA ASP A 325 -47.95 -12.87 12.18
C ASP A 325 -46.81 -12.66 11.16
N TYR A 326 -47.17 -12.42 9.90
CA TYR A 326 -46.21 -12.06 8.86
C TYR A 326 -45.49 -10.73 9.17
N ALA A 327 -46.24 -9.70 9.58
CA ALA A 327 -45.67 -8.41 9.93
C ALA A 327 -44.73 -8.49 11.14
N ASN A 328 -45.09 -9.28 12.17
CA ASN A 328 -44.26 -9.50 13.34
C ASN A 328 -42.96 -10.26 12.98
N ALA A 329 -43.05 -11.32 12.18
CA ALA A 329 -41.89 -12.07 11.71
C ALA A 329 -40.95 -11.19 10.86
N ALA A 330 -41.51 -10.36 9.98
CA ALA A 330 -40.74 -9.41 9.17
C ALA A 330 -40.04 -8.35 10.04
N ALA A 331 -40.72 -7.77 11.04
CA ALA A 331 -40.12 -6.79 11.94
C ALA A 331 -38.99 -7.40 12.81
N GLN A 332 -39.17 -8.65 13.24
CA GLN A 332 -38.13 -9.38 13.97
C GLN A 332 -36.91 -9.66 13.07
N ALA A 333 -37.14 -10.05 11.81
CA ALA A 333 -36.10 -10.20 10.82
C ALA A 333 -35.32 -8.89 10.63
N ASP A 334 -36.04 -7.78 10.43
CA ASP A 334 -35.45 -6.46 10.24
C ASP A 334 -34.53 -6.09 11.43
N TYR A 335 -34.99 -6.31 12.66
CA TYR A 335 -34.19 -6.03 13.85
C TYR A 335 -32.90 -6.86 13.89
N ALA A 336 -32.99 -8.17 13.66
CA ALA A 336 -31.86 -9.09 13.70
C ALA A 336 -30.84 -8.80 12.58
N LEU A 337 -31.31 -8.55 11.36
CA LEU A 337 -30.47 -8.26 10.20
C LEU A 337 -29.75 -6.90 10.35
N LEU A 338 -30.43 -5.89 10.90
CA LEU A 338 -29.79 -4.60 11.20
C LEU A 338 -28.78 -4.69 12.36
N ASP A 339 -29.03 -5.51 13.40
CA ASP A 339 -28.01 -5.78 14.44
C ASP A 339 -26.78 -6.49 13.85
N PHE A 340 -26.99 -7.46 12.96
CA PHE A 340 -25.90 -8.11 12.22
C PHE A 340 -25.07 -7.08 11.44
N LEU A 341 -25.69 -6.25 10.60
CA LEU A 341 -24.98 -5.26 9.80
C LEU A 341 -24.19 -4.24 10.63
N ARG A 342 -24.69 -3.85 11.81
CA ARG A 342 -23.95 -2.96 12.73
C ARG A 342 -22.69 -3.60 13.28
N ARG A 343 -22.63 -4.92 13.39
CA ARG A 343 -21.47 -5.68 13.89
C ARG A 343 -20.44 -5.96 12.81
N VAL A 344 -20.86 -6.10 11.55
CA VAL A 344 -19.98 -6.48 10.44
C VAL A 344 -18.70 -5.63 10.37
N PRO A 345 -18.73 -4.28 10.40
CA PRO A 345 -17.50 -3.47 10.35
C PRO A 345 -16.50 -3.73 11.48
N LEU A 346 -16.94 -4.35 12.57
CA LEU A 346 -16.15 -4.58 13.79
C LEU A 346 -15.65 -6.01 13.89
N ASP A 347 -16.46 -6.95 13.40
CA ASP A 347 -16.15 -8.38 13.39
C ASP A 347 -15.41 -8.80 12.09
N TYR A 348 -15.31 -7.90 11.10
CA TYR A 348 -14.63 -8.19 9.84
C TYR A 348 -13.12 -8.28 10.02
N THR A 349 -12.55 -9.43 9.65
CA THR A 349 -11.10 -9.69 9.72
C THR A 349 -10.49 -9.88 8.33
N GLY A 350 -11.24 -9.65 7.26
CA GLY A 350 -10.75 -9.87 5.89
C GLY A 350 -10.54 -11.35 5.52
N SER A 351 -11.22 -12.28 6.20
CA SER A 351 -11.18 -13.69 5.79
C SER A 351 -11.92 -13.91 4.46
N ASP A 352 -11.47 -14.85 3.63
CA ASP A 352 -12.09 -15.15 2.34
C ASP A 352 -13.59 -15.45 2.47
N ARG A 353 -13.97 -16.15 3.55
CA ARG A 353 -15.38 -16.40 3.89
C ARG A 353 -16.16 -15.10 4.05
N GLN A 354 -15.69 -14.21 4.93
CA GLN A 354 -16.38 -12.95 5.19
C GLN A 354 -16.45 -12.11 3.93
N ARG A 355 -15.34 -12.03 3.17
CA ARG A 355 -15.29 -11.30 1.90
C ARG A 355 -16.29 -11.84 0.90
N ASN A 356 -16.35 -13.15 0.70
CA ASN A 356 -17.31 -13.78 -0.22
C ASN A 356 -18.76 -13.55 0.21
N ALA A 357 -19.05 -13.59 1.52
CA ALA A 357 -20.37 -13.25 2.04
C ALA A 357 -20.75 -11.80 1.73
N LEU A 358 -19.83 -10.84 1.91
CA LEU A 358 -20.08 -9.43 1.62
C LEU A 358 -20.16 -9.14 0.12
N LEU A 359 -19.37 -9.83 -0.71
CA LEU A 359 -19.46 -9.75 -2.17
C LEU A 359 -20.83 -10.24 -2.65
N HIS A 360 -21.30 -11.37 -2.14
CA HIS A 360 -22.62 -11.89 -2.49
C HIS A 360 -23.76 -10.99 -2.00
N LEU A 361 -23.65 -10.46 -0.77
CA LEU A 361 -24.58 -9.47 -0.24
C LEU A 361 -24.62 -8.24 -1.15
N THR A 362 -23.46 -7.70 -1.55
CA THR A 362 -23.36 -6.56 -2.48
C THR A 362 -24.07 -6.85 -3.80
N GLN A 363 -23.79 -8.01 -4.39
CA GLN A 363 -24.41 -8.45 -5.65
C GLN A 363 -25.93 -8.43 -5.57
N LEU A 364 -26.50 -9.05 -4.53
CA LEU A 364 -27.95 -9.10 -4.33
C LEU A 364 -28.53 -7.71 -4.01
N TRP A 365 -27.86 -6.95 -3.14
CA TRP A 365 -28.32 -5.64 -2.70
C TRP A 365 -28.39 -4.63 -3.85
N GLN A 366 -27.42 -4.66 -4.75
CA GLN A 366 -27.35 -3.80 -5.94
C GLN A 366 -28.06 -4.41 -7.15
N ASN A 367 -28.67 -5.60 -7.01
CA ASN A 367 -29.34 -6.34 -8.07
C ASN A 367 -28.46 -6.57 -9.31
N LEU A 368 -27.22 -7.00 -9.07
CA LEU A 368 -26.23 -7.26 -10.12
C LEU A 368 -26.27 -8.72 -10.56
N THR A 369 -26.21 -8.94 -11.87
CA THR A 369 -26.40 -10.26 -12.46
C THR A 369 -25.16 -11.12 -12.36
N THR A 370 -23.96 -10.52 -12.42
CA THR A 370 -22.69 -11.26 -12.41
C THR A 370 -21.72 -10.80 -11.34
N SER A 371 -20.78 -11.68 -11.00
CA SER A 371 -19.66 -11.34 -10.12
C SER A 371 -18.79 -10.24 -10.72
N GLU A 372 -18.60 -10.19 -12.05
CA GLU A 372 -17.80 -9.11 -12.66
C GLU A 372 -18.46 -7.75 -12.46
N GLN A 373 -19.77 -7.65 -12.66
CA GLN A 373 -20.51 -6.39 -12.40
C GLN A 373 -20.37 -5.94 -10.94
N THR A 374 -20.35 -6.90 -10.01
CA THR A 374 -20.15 -6.63 -8.57
C THR A 374 -18.77 -6.07 -8.29
N LEU A 375 -17.74 -6.68 -8.88
CA LEU A 375 -16.36 -6.20 -8.74
C LEU A 375 -16.20 -4.82 -9.38
N GLU A 376 -16.74 -4.60 -10.59
CA GLU A 376 -16.73 -3.30 -11.26
C GLU A 376 -17.40 -2.23 -10.40
N SER A 377 -18.58 -2.51 -9.85
CA SER A 377 -19.29 -1.57 -8.96
C SER A 377 -18.48 -1.22 -7.72
N LEU A 378 -17.86 -2.22 -7.07
CA LEU A 378 -17.02 -1.98 -5.89
C LEU A 378 -15.72 -1.24 -6.22
N ILE A 379 -15.15 -1.47 -7.41
CA ILE A 379 -14.00 -0.70 -7.90
C ILE A 379 -14.39 0.76 -8.12
N GLU A 380 -15.54 1.05 -8.72
CA GLU A 380 -16.04 2.42 -8.86
C GLU A 380 -16.31 3.07 -7.50
N ASP A 381 -16.88 2.34 -6.54
CA ASP A 381 -17.07 2.81 -5.17
C ASP A 381 -15.75 3.17 -4.51
N LEU A 382 -14.74 2.31 -4.63
CA LEU A 382 -13.40 2.55 -4.11
C LEU A 382 -12.77 3.78 -4.77
N ARG A 383 -12.86 3.91 -6.10
CA ARG A 383 -12.36 5.09 -6.82
C ARG A 383 -13.03 6.37 -6.32
N ARG A 384 -14.34 6.37 -6.14
CA ARG A 384 -15.07 7.53 -5.62
C ARG A 384 -14.64 7.89 -4.19
N MET A 385 -14.50 6.88 -3.33
CA MET A 385 -14.06 7.06 -1.94
C MET A 385 -12.66 7.65 -1.84
N GLU A 386 -11.70 7.19 -2.64
CA GLU A 386 -10.32 7.68 -2.60
C GLU A 386 -10.18 9.12 -3.13
N HIS A 387 -11.09 9.58 -4.00
CA HIS A 387 -11.13 10.97 -4.49
C HIS A 387 -12.02 11.90 -3.66
N ALA A 388 -12.85 11.34 -2.78
CA ALA A 388 -13.80 12.11 -2.00
C ALA A 388 -13.08 13.04 -1.00
N ARG A 389 -13.64 14.24 -0.81
CA ARG A 389 -13.25 15.08 0.33
C ARG A 389 -13.65 14.36 1.61
N ARG A 390 -12.91 14.56 2.70
CA ARG A 390 -13.11 13.89 3.99
C ARG A 390 -14.57 13.92 4.51
N ASP A 391 -15.30 14.99 4.21
CA ASP A 391 -16.70 15.19 4.62
C ASP A 391 -17.71 15.10 3.45
N GLY A 392 -17.28 14.56 2.31
CA GLY A 392 -18.11 14.42 1.12
C GLY A 392 -19.07 13.22 1.19
N PRO A 393 -20.12 13.20 0.35
CA PRO A 393 -21.10 12.10 0.32
C PRO A 393 -20.47 10.76 -0.08
N ASP A 394 -19.43 10.79 -0.92
CA ASP A 394 -18.71 9.61 -1.35
C ASP A 394 -17.56 9.22 -0.41
N ALA A 395 -17.31 10.00 0.66
CA ALA A 395 -16.22 9.71 1.60
C ALA A 395 -16.41 8.35 2.27
N PRO A 396 -15.32 7.70 2.71
CA PRO A 396 -15.41 6.56 3.59
C PRO A 396 -16.27 6.94 4.81
N PRO A 397 -17.33 6.18 5.12
CA PRO A 397 -18.13 6.42 6.30
C PRO A 397 -17.26 6.43 7.56
N LEU A 398 -17.60 7.31 8.51
CA LEU A 398 -16.85 7.42 9.76
C LEU A 398 -16.90 6.06 10.50
N PRO A 399 -15.77 5.61 11.08
CA PRO A 399 -15.76 4.40 11.89
C PRO A 399 -16.83 4.50 12.96
N THR A 400 -17.78 3.56 12.96
CA THR A 400 -18.77 3.48 14.03
C THR A 400 -18.04 2.97 15.27
N PRO A 401 -18.15 3.64 16.43
CA PRO A 401 -17.60 3.11 17.67
C PRO A 401 -18.11 1.69 17.89
N ALA A 402 -17.23 0.79 18.36
CA ALA A 402 -17.66 -0.56 18.72
C ALA A 402 -18.88 -0.46 19.67
N PRO A 403 -19.98 -1.20 19.42
CA PRO A 403 -21.08 -1.23 20.35
C PRO A 403 -20.52 -1.75 21.68
N PRO A 404 -21.00 -1.20 22.80
CA PRO A 404 -20.58 -1.69 24.09
C PRO A 404 -20.83 -3.21 24.17
N PRO A 405 -19.96 -3.97 24.84
CA PRO A 405 -20.10 -5.41 24.95
C PRO A 405 -21.52 -5.78 25.39
N ARG A 406 -22.09 -6.83 24.77
CA ARG A 406 -23.44 -7.31 25.12
C ARG A 406 -23.50 -7.58 26.61
N ARG A 407 -24.45 -6.94 27.30
CA ARG A 407 -24.71 -7.18 28.71
C ARG A 407 -25.02 -8.67 28.91
N PRO A 408 -24.39 -9.36 29.88
CA PRO A 408 -24.79 -10.71 30.23
C PRO A 408 -26.21 -10.71 30.79
N GLU A 409 -26.99 -11.77 30.52
CA GLU A 409 -28.37 -11.91 31.05
C GLU A 409 -28.41 -11.80 32.58
N ARG A 410 -27.32 -12.22 33.25
CA ARG A 410 -27.13 -12.08 34.69
C ARG A 410 -25.68 -11.70 35.00
N TRP A 411 -25.53 -10.69 35.86
CA TRP A 411 -24.24 -10.32 36.44
C TRP A 411 -23.79 -11.36 37.47
N THR A 412 -22.57 -11.86 37.32
CA THR A 412 -21.85 -12.72 38.27
C THR A 412 -20.47 -12.12 38.53
N SER A 413 -19.80 -12.58 39.59
CA SER A 413 -18.41 -12.18 39.87
C SER A 413 -17.43 -12.58 38.77
N GLU A 414 -17.78 -13.54 37.93
CA GLU A 414 -16.91 -14.09 36.87
C GLU A 414 -17.11 -13.39 35.51
N ASN A 415 -18.21 -12.66 35.33
CA ASN A 415 -18.54 -11.99 34.07
C ASN A 415 -18.74 -10.47 34.22
N LEU A 416 -18.40 -9.92 35.39
CA LEU A 416 -18.48 -8.50 35.66
C LEU A 416 -17.50 -7.74 34.75
N ASN A 417 -18.04 -6.89 33.88
CA ASN A 417 -17.26 -5.94 33.09
C ASN A 417 -17.68 -4.53 33.52
N LEU A 418 -16.72 -3.80 34.10
CA LEU A 418 -16.96 -2.47 34.69
C LEU A 418 -17.49 -1.47 33.66
N PHE A 419 -17.15 -1.63 32.38
CA PHE A 419 -17.47 -0.68 31.32
C PHE A 419 -18.73 -1.03 30.52
N THR A 420 -19.47 -2.05 30.95
CA THR A 420 -20.72 -2.45 30.31
C THR A 420 -21.93 -1.81 31.02
N PRO A 421 -22.96 -1.35 30.28
CA PRO A 421 -24.17 -0.80 30.88
C PRO A 421 -24.88 -1.77 31.84
N ILE A 422 -25.30 -1.25 33.01
CA ILE A 422 -25.99 -2.03 34.05
C ILE A 422 -27.40 -2.41 33.60
N VAL A 423 -28.10 -1.50 32.92
CA VAL A 423 -29.47 -1.67 32.42
C VAL A 423 -29.49 -1.71 30.88
N PRO A 424 -30.46 -2.43 30.27
CA PRO A 424 -30.55 -2.53 28.81
C PRO A 424 -30.76 -1.15 28.20
N ASN A 425 -30.00 -0.81 27.15
CA ASN A 425 -30.03 0.49 26.46
C ASN A 425 -29.75 1.72 27.35
N GLY A 426 -29.16 1.53 28.53
CA GLY A 426 -28.68 2.63 29.38
C GLY A 426 -27.24 3.02 29.08
N SER A 427 -26.84 4.18 29.58
CA SER A 427 -25.46 4.67 29.54
C SER A 427 -24.71 4.51 30.87
N PHE A 428 -25.41 4.06 31.93
CA PHE A 428 -24.86 3.97 33.28
C PHE A 428 -24.14 2.63 33.50
N THR A 429 -22.84 2.68 33.82
CA THR A 429 -21.97 1.50 33.95
C THR A 429 -21.60 1.18 35.40
N TRP A 430 -21.05 -0.01 35.64
CA TRP A 430 -20.51 -0.37 36.95
C TRP A 430 -19.32 0.50 37.33
N ALA A 431 -18.48 0.91 36.38
CA ALA A 431 -17.39 1.86 36.59
C ALA A 431 -17.90 3.22 37.10
N ASP A 432 -19.05 3.69 36.59
CA ASP A 432 -19.67 4.94 37.06
C ASP A 432 -20.25 4.77 38.48
N ALA A 433 -20.85 3.61 38.74
CA ALA A 433 -21.45 3.29 40.03
C ALA A 433 -20.42 3.08 41.14
N THR A 434 -19.24 2.54 40.81
CA THR A 434 -18.18 2.19 41.77
C THR A 434 -16.95 3.10 41.69
N GLN A 435 -16.97 4.13 40.83
CA GLN A 435 -15.81 4.99 40.55
C GLN A 435 -14.54 4.22 40.15
N GLY A 436 -14.72 3.09 39.44
CA GLY A 436 -13.60 2.26 38.97
C GLY A 436 -13.05 1.25 39.98
N GLY A 437 -13.78 1.00 41.08
CA GLY A 437 -13.50 -0.08 42.05
C GLY A 437 -14.79 -0.67 42.59
#